data_AF-A0A2J8J2B5-F1
#
_entry.id   AF-A0A2J8J2B5-F1
#
_cell.length_a   1.000
_cell.length_b   1.000
_cell.length_c   1.000
_cell.angle_alpha   90.00
_cell.angle_beta   90.00
_cell.angle_gamma   90.00
#
_symmetry.space_group_name_H-M   'P 1'
#
loop_
_entity.id
_entity.type
_entity.pdbx_description
1 polymer ?
#
loop_
_entity_poly.entity_id
_entity_poly.type
_entity_poly.pdbx_seq_one_letter_code
_entity_poly.pdbx_strand_id
1 'polypeptide(L)'
;MDDEEETYRLWKIRKTIMQLCHDRGYLVTQDELDQTLEEFKAQFGDKPSEGRPRRTDLTVLVAHNDDPTDQMFVFFPGEQRVPGEFR
;
A
#
# COMPACT_ATOMS: atom_id res chain seq x y z
N MET A 1 -5.94 -4.90 18.50
CA MET A 1 -5.33 -3.77 17.77
C MET A 1 -6.40 -2.73 17.63
N ASP A 2 -6.04 -1.46 17.82
CA ASP A 2 -6.97 -0.38 17.53
C ASP A 2 -7.08 -0.23 16.01
N ASP A 3 -8.30 -0.42 15.49
CA ASP A 3 -8.58 -0.37 14.05
C ASP A 3 -8.17 0.97 13.44
N GLU A 4 -8.30 2.04 14.20
CA GLU A 4 -7.91 3.38 13.78
C GLU A 4 -6.39 3.53 13.67
N GLU A 5 -5.63 3.00 14.65
CA GLU A 5 -4.16 3.01 14.64
C GLU A 5 -3.60 2.17 13.48
N GLU A 6 -4.16 0.98 13.25
CA GLU A 6 -3.71 0.10 12.16
C GLU A 6 -4.06 0.69 10.79
N THR A 7 -5.25 1.28 10.63
CA THR A 7 -5.64 2.00 9.42
C THR A 7 -4.70 3.17 9.14
N TYR A 8 -4.40 3.99 10.16
CA TYR A 8 -3.46 5.10 10.04
C TYR A 8 -2.06 4.64 9.62
N ARG A 9 -1.58 3.53 10.21
CA ARG A 9 -0.29 2.94 9.88
C ARG A 9 -0.26 2.47 8.42
N LEU A 10 -1.28 1.77 7.96
CA LEU A 10 -1.38 1.29 6.58
C LEU A 10 -1.41 2.45 5.57
N TRP A 11 -2.21 3.49 5.84
CA TRP A 11 -2.23 4.71 5.05
C TRP A 11 -0.85 5.36 4.96
N LYS A 12 -0.17 5.51 6.09
CA LYS A 12 1.17 6.13 6.14
C LYS A 12 2.20 5.33 5.36
N ILE A 13 2.20 4.00 5.48
CA ILE A 13 3.09 3.13 4.71
C ILE A 13 2.82 3.27 3.21
N ARG A 14 1.54 3.24 2.80
CA ARG A 14 1.16 3.42 1.39
C ARG A 14 1.63 4.77 0.85
N LYS A 15 1.43 5.86 1.59
CA LYS A 15 1.88 7.20 1.20
C LYS A 15 3.39 7.26 1.00
N THR A 16 4.17 6.66 1.90
CA THR A 16 5.63 6.57 1.74
C THR A 16 6.03 5.73 0.53
N ILE A 17 5.32 4.65 0.22
CA ILE A 17 5.57 3.84 -0.98
C ILE A 17 5.27 4.64 -2.25
N MET A 18 4.19 5.41 -2.30
CA MET A 18 3.87 6.26 -3.45
C MET A 18 4.96 7.32 -3.69
N GLN A 19 5.44 7.95 -2.62
CA GLN A 19 6.59 8.88 -2.68
C GLN A 19 7.85 8.16 -3.17
N LEU A 20 8.11 6.96 -2.66
CA LEU A 20 9.26 6.14 -3.06
C LEU A 20 9.23 5.76 -4.55
N CYS A 21 8.05 5.41 -5.08
CA CYS A 21 7.83 5.12 -6.49
C CYS A 21 8.07 6.37 -7.33
N HIS A 22 7.47 7.50 -6.95
CA HIS A 22 7.65 8.77 -7.63
C HIS A 22 9.12 9.21 -7.67
N ASP A 23 9.83 9.17 -6.53
CA ASP A 23 11.25 9.55 -6.42
C ASP A 23 12.18 8.65 -7.24
N ARG A 24 11.72 7.43 -7.57
CA ARG A 24 12.43 6.47 -8.44
C ARG A 24 12.08 6.61 -9.92
N GLY A 25 11.25 7.57 -10.31
CA GLY A 25 10.86 7.77 -11.71
C GLY A 25 9.68 6.91 -12.17
N TYR A 26 8.94 6.28 -11.24
CA TYR A 26 7.70 5.57 -11.59
C TYR A 26 6.53 6.53 -11.69
N LEU A 27 5.58 6.20 -12.56
CA LEU A 27 4.35 6.95 -12.78
C LEU A 27 3.44 6.84 -11.55
N VAL A 28 3.34 7.94 -10.81
CA VAL A 28 2.44 8.12 -9.66
C VAL A 28 1.73 9.45 -9.82
N THR A 29 0.42 9.47 -9.58
CA THR A 29 -0.37 10.71 -9.71
C THR A 29 -0.26 11.59 -8.47
N GLN A 30 -0.46 12.90 -8.63
CA GLN A 30 -0.45 13.83 -7.50
C GLN A 30 -1.55 13.49 -6.49
N ASP A 31 -2.73 13.07 -6.95
CA ASP A 31 -3.83 12.60 -6.09
C ASP A 31 -3.42 11.40 -5.22
N GLU A 32 -2.60 10.48 -5.73
CA GLU A 32 -2.07 9.36 -4.93
C GLU A 32 -1.04 9.80 -3.88
N LEU A 33 -0.24 10.82 -4.18
CA LEU A 33 0.74 11.39 -3.26
C LEU A 33 0.09 12.20 -2.15
N ASP A 34 -0.95 12.97 -2.49
CA ASP A 34 -1.69 13.83 -1.57
C ASP A 34 -2.87 13.15 -0.88
N GLN A 35 -3.13 11.87 -1.18
CA GLN A 35 -4.21 11.10 -0.58
C GLN A 35 -4.27 11.28 0.95
N THR A 36 -5.43 11.73 1.41
CA THR A 36 -5.73 11.92 2.82
C THR A 36 -6.15 10.62 3.49
N LEU A 37 -6.11 10.59 4.82
CA LEU A 37 -6.57 9.43 5.59
C LEU A 37 -8.06 9.16 5.37
N GLU A 38 -8.88 10.20 5.22
CA GLU A 38 -10.32 10.06 4.99
C GLU A 38 -10.63 9.44 3.63
N GLU A 39 -9.92 9.87 2.58
CA GLU A 39 -10.03 9.27 1.25
C GLU A 39 -9.55 7.81 1.24
N PHE A 40 -8.47 7.52 1.96
CA PHE A 40 -8.00 6.16 2.15
C PHE A 40 -9.05 5.28 2.85
N LYS A 41 -9.65 5.77 3.93
CA LYS A 41 -10.74 5.08 4.65
C LYS A 41 -11.96 4.89 3.76
N ALA A 42 -12.33 5.89 2.95
CA ALA A 42 -13.44 5.80 2.01
C ALA A 42 -13.17 4.76 0.90
N GLN A 43 -11.91 4.63 0.46
CA GLN A 43 -11.52 3.73 -0.63
C GLN A 43 -11.35 2.27 -0.17
N PHE A 44 -10.72 2.04 0.99
CA PHE A 44 -10.34 0.70 1.45
C PHE A 44 -11.05 0.24 2.73
N GLY A 45 -11.69 1.15 3.45
CA GLY A 45 -12.28 0.92 4.77
C GLY A 45 -11.36 1.34 5.92
N ASP A 46 -11.95 1.35 7.11
CA ASP A 46 -11.37 1.83 8.36
C ASP A 46 -11.40 0.79 9.50
N LYS A 47 -11.78 -0.44 9.18
CA LYS A 47 -11.91 -1.59 10.09
C LYS A 47 -11.03 -2.76 9.65
N PRO A 48 -9.70 -2.69 9.85
CA PRO A 48 -8.79 -3.77 9.52
C PRO A 48 -9.14 -5.07 10.26
N SER A 49 -9.75 -5.00 11.46
CA SER A 49 -10.30 -6.17 12.17
C SER A 49 -11.36 -6.95 11.37
N GLU A 50 -12.17 -6.25 10.57
CA GLU A 50 -13.15 -6.85 9.64
C GLU A 50 -12.53 -7.15 8.27
N GLY A 51 -11.21 -6.99 8.14
CA GLY A 51 -10.45 -7.15 6.90
C GLY A 51 -10.66 -5.98 5.93
N ARG A 52 -10.83 -4.75 6.41
CA ARG A 52 -11.01 -3.55 5.55
C ARG A 52 -10.20 -2.37 6.12
N PRO A 53 -8.98 -2.07 5.64
CA PRO A 53 -8.40 -2.54 4.38
C PRO A 53 -7.95 -3.99 4.41
N ARG A 54 -8.16 -4.73 3.31
CA ARG A 54 -7.36 -5.95 3.06
C ARG A 54 -5.99 -5.52 2.60
N ARG A 55 -4.94 -6.18 3.11
CA ARG A 55 -3.57 -5.93 2.64
C ARG A 55 -3.40 -6.18 1.14
N THR A 56 -4.15 -7.13 0.58
CA THR A 56 -4.20 -7.37 -0.87
C THR A 56 -4.68 -6.15 -1.65
N ASP A 57 -5.62 -5.39 -1.10
CA ASP A 57 -6.22 -4.22 -1.76
C ASP A 57 -5.26 -3.03 -1.77
N LEU A 58 -4.22 -3.05 -0.92
CA LEU A 58 -3.14 -2.06 -0.90
C LEU A 58 -2.03 -2.34 -1.91
N THR A 59 -2.10 -3.45 -2.63
CA THR A 59 -1.10 -3.83 -3.64
C THR A 59 -1.07 -2.80 -4.77
N VAL A 60 0.13 -2.41 -5.19
CA VAL A 60 0.36 -1.40 -6.21
C VAL A 60 1.21 -1.99 -7.34
N LEU A 61 0.84 -1.67 -8.58
CA LEU A 61 1.66 -1.91 -9.76
C LEU A 61 1.90 -0.56 -10.42
N VAL A 62 3.16 -0.15 -10.51
CA VAL A 62 3.56 1.11 -11.13
C VAL A 62 4.54 0.83 -12.27
N ALA A 63 4.39 1.55 -13.38
CA ALA A 63 5.29 1.47 -14.53
C ALA A 63 6.29 2.63 -14.49
N HIS A 64 7.51 2.39 -14.96
CA HIS A 64 8.54 3.43 -15.06
C HIS A 64 8.17 4.45 -16.15
N ASN A 65 8.52 5.72 -15.93
CA ASN A 65 8.17 6.81 -16.85
C ASN A 65 8.94 6.72 -18.19
N ASP A 66 10.20 6.26 -18.16
CA ASP A 66 11.04 6.15 -19.35
C ASP A 66 10.90 4.81 -20.09
N ASP A 67 10.52 3.73 -19.40
CA ASP A 67 10.37 2.40 -19.97
C ASP A 67 9.12 1.71 -19.40
N PRO A 68 8.00 1.63 -20.15
CA PRO A 68 6.76 1.03 -19.67
C PRO A 68 6.85 -0.49 -19.48
N THR A 69 7.92 -1.14 -19.94
CA THR A 69 8.19 -2.56 -19.69
C THR A 69 8.84 -2.80 -18.32
N ASP A 70 9.45 -1.76 -17.73
CA ASP A 70 9.93 -1.78 -16.36
C ASP A 70 8.79 -1.45 -15.40
N GLN A 71 8.37 -2.45 -14.62
CA GLN A 71 7.23 -2.35 -13.72
C GLN A 71 7.63 -2.82 -12.33
N MET A 72 7.22 -2.05 -11.32
CA MET A 72 7.42 -2.39 -9.93
C MET A 72 6.11 -2.82 -9.31
N PHE A 73 6.11 -4.02 -8.74
CA PHE A 73 4.98 -4.61 -8.04
C PHE A 73 5.23 -4.60 -6.53
N VAL A 74 4.43 -3.83 -5.80
CA VAL A 74 4.51 -3.71 -4.33
C VAL A 74 3.28 -4.36 -3.73
N PHE A 75 3.47 -5.46 -2.99
CA PHE A 75 2.37 -6.16 -2.32
C PHE A 75 2.58 -6.18 -0.82
N PHE A 76 1.46 -6.24 -0.08
CA PHE A 76 1.46 -6.32 1.37
C PHE A 76 1.07 -7.74 1.80
N PRO A 77 2.01 -8.52 2.37
CA PRO A 77 1.70 -9.88 2.78
C PRO A 77 0.66 -9.90 3.93
N GLY A 78 -0.39 -10.69 3.77
CA GLY A 78 -1.46 -10.89 4.75
C GLY A 78 -0.98 -11.56 6.04
N GLU A 79 -0.13 -12.58 5.90
CA GLU A 79 0.42 -13.34 7.02
C GLU A 79 1.90 -13.04 7.20
N GLN A 80 2.32 -12.91 8.46
CA GLN A 80 3.73 -13.04 8.82
C GLN A 80 4.10 -14.51 8.60
N ARG A 81 4.50 -14.87 7.39
CA ARG A 81 5.16 -16.17 7.14
C ARG A 81 6.51 -16.09 7.86
N VAL A 82 6.60 -16.64 9.06
CA VAL A 82 7.90 -16.98 9.67
C VAL A 82 8.52 -18.05 8.77
N PRO A 83 9.63 -17.76 8.04
CA PRO A 83 10.30 -18.80 7.27
C PRO A 83 11.01 -19.69 8.29
N GLY A 84 10.47 -20.87 8.61
CA GLY A 84 11.12 -21.70 9.64
C GLY A 84 10.49 -23.02 10.12
N GLU A 85 9.40 -23.54 9.56
CA GLU A 85 8.95 -24.90 9.89
C GLU A 85 8.75 -25.73 8.61
N PHE A 86 9.87 -26.24 8.09
CA PHE A 86 9.87 -27.50 7.36
C PHE A 86 10.12 -28.58 8.42
N ARG A 87 9.11 -29.41 8.67
CA ARG A 87 9.24 -30.64 9.47
C ARG A 87 9.51 -31.82 8.55
#